data_AF-A0A4P8XWG8-F1
#
_entry.id   AF-A0A4P8XWG8-F1
#
_cell.length_a   1.000
_cell.length_b   1.000
_cell.length_c   1.000
_cell.angle_alpha   90.00
_cell.angle_beta   90.00
_cell.angle_gamma   90.00
#
_symmetry.space_group_name_H-M   'P 1'
#
loop_
_entity.id
_entity.type
_entity.pdbx_description
1 polymer ?
#
loop_
_entity_poly.entity_id
_entity_poly.type
_entity_poly.pdbx_seq_one_letter_code
_entity_poly.pdbx_strand_id
1 'polypeptide(L)' 'MDNKRKIIDDFQVFEYRVIRVESIPDIIFNKVKIKGQIYELVPTYDIENCVAFEYDGDDTFQNCEVEFIR' A
#
# COMPACT_ATOMS: atom_id res chain seq x y z
N MET A 1 15.15 -3.71 -10.06
CA MET A 1 14.38 -2.48 -9.84
C MET A 1 13.99 -2.44 -8.38
N ASP A 2 14.10 -1.29 -7.74
CA ASP A 2 13.71 -1.13 -6.34
C ASP A 2 12.19 -1.04 -6.24
N ASN A 3 11.55 -2.13 -5.80
CA ASN A 3 10.11 -2.26 -5.62
C ASN A 3 9.68 -2.08 -4.16
N LYS A 4 10.56 -1.60 -3.27
CA LYS A 4 10.24 -1.40 -1.86
C LYS A 4 10.14 0.08 -1.54
N ARG A 5 9.19 0.46 -0.69
CA ARG A 5 9.03 1.84 -0.21
C ARG A 5 8.72 1.86 1.27
N LYS A 6 9.09 2.96 1.93
CA LYS A 6 8.63 3.25 3.29
C LYS A 6 7.23 3.84 3.24
N ILE A 7 6.33 3.32 4.07
CA ILE A 7 5.01 3.90 4.29
C ILE A 7 5.17 5.13 5.19
N ILE A 8 4.75 6.29 4.68
CA ILE A 8 4.86 7.57 5.39
C ILE A 8 3.57 7.92 6.15
N ASP A 9 2.44 7.39 5.68
CA ASP A 9 1.13 7.58 6.27
C ASP A 9 0.21 6.40 5.91
N ASP A 10 -0.75 6.11 6.78
CA ASP A 10 -1.82 5.15 6.49
C ASP A 10 -3.10 5.50 7.22
N PHE A 11 -4.23 5.24 6.59
CA PHE A 11 -5.54 5.52 7.16
C PHE A 11 -6.60 4.55 6.65
N GLN A 12 -7.58 4.27 7.50
CA GLN A 12 -8.71 3.40 7.17
C GLN A 12 -9.87 4.21 6.58
N VAL A 13 -10.46 3.71 5.50
CA VAL A 13 -11.69 4.21 4.88
C VAL A 13 -12.63 3.02 4.69
N PHE A 14 -13.67 2.93 5.51
CA PHE A 14 -14.56 1.76 5.57
C PHE A 14 -13.75 0.45 5.76
N GLU A 15 -13.85 -0.48 4.82
CA GLU A 15 -13.13 -1.76 4.79
C GLU A 15 -11.78 -1.70 4.08
N TYR A 16 -11.36 -0.52 3.64
CA TYR A 16 -10.09 -0.33 2.94
C TYR A 16 -9.05 0.35 3.80
N ARG A 17 -7.84 -0.18 3.78
CA ARG A 17 -6.65 0.53 4.25
C ARG A 17 -6.00 1.22 3.07
N VAL A 18 -5.75 2.51 3.21
CA VAL A 18 -4.97 3.30 2.26
C VAL A 18 -3.59 3.52 2.86
N ILE A 19 -2.54 3.24 2.08
CA ILE A 19 -1.16 3.56 2.44
C ILE A 19 -0.62 4.64 1.50
N ARG A 20 0.18 5.54 2.04
CA ARG A 20 0.91 6.55 1.27
C ARG A 20 2.41 6.29 1.34
N VAL A 21 3.07 6.43 0.20
CA VAL A 21 4.53 6.36 0.06
C VAL A 21 5.08 7.67 -0.52
N GLU A 22 6.39 7.86 -0.50
CA GLU A 22 7.01 9.04 -1.13
C GLU A 22 6.88 9.03 -2.66
N SER A 23 7.00 7.84 -3.28
CA SER A 23 6.82 7.65 -4.72
C SER A 23 6.43 6.21 -5.03
N ILE A 24 5.48 6.04 -5.94
CA ILE A 24 5.15 4.72 -6.51
C ILE A 24 6.30 4.26 -7.41
N PRO A 25 6.75 2.99 -7.31
CA PRO A 25 7.76 2.48 -8.23
C PRO A 25 7.24 2.44 -9.67
N ASP A 26 8.10 2.75 -10.63
CA ASP A 26 7.83 2.66 -12.07
C ASP A 26 7.88 1.20 -12.55
N ILE A 27 6.93 0.40 -12.06
CA ILE A 27 6.75 -1.01 -12.40
C ILE A 27 5.25 -1.32 -12.52
N ILE A 28 4.91 -2.42 -13.18
CA ILE A 28 3.53 -2.95 -13.19
C ILE A 28 3.34 -3.79 -11.92
N PHE A 29 2.32 -3.47 -11.13
CA PHE A 29 1.94 -4.18 -9.91
C PHE A 29 0.41 -4.21 -9.75
N ASN A 30 -0.08 -5.19 -9.00
CA ASN A 30 -1.49 -5.33 -8.62
C ASN A 30 -1.66 -5.73 -7.14
N LYS A 31 -0.54 -5.90 -6.43
CA LYS A 31 -0.45 -6.42 -5.08
C LYS A 31 0.64 -5.69 -4.32
N VAL A 32 0.51 -5.72 -3.01
CA VAL A 32 1.54 -5.24 -2.09
C VAL A 32 1.79 -6.26 -1.00
N LYS A 33 3.02 -6.30 -0.49
CA LYS A 33 3.41 -7.11 0.66
C LYS A 33 3.88 -6.23 1.79
N ILE A 34 3.27 -6.37 2.96
CA ILE A 34 3.58 -5.59 4.17
C ILE A 34 3.66 -6.57 5.34
N LYS A 35 4.72 -6.50 6.16
CA LYS A 35 4.94 -7.42 7.30
C LYS A 35 4.81 -8.92 6.93
N GLY A 36 5.12 -9.30 5.71
CA GLY A 36 5.03 -10.68 5.22
C GLY A 36 3.66 -11.09 4.67
N GLN A 37 2.60 -10.29 4.87
CA GLN A 37 1.26 -10.53 4.32
C GLN A 37 1.11 -9.87 2.96
N ILE A 38 0.33 -10.47 2.07
CA ILE A 38 0.07 -9.99 0.70
C ILE A 38 -1.37 -9.51 0.61
N TYR A 39 -1.54 -8.33 0.01
CA TYR A 39 -2.83 -7.69 -0.22
C TYR A 39 -3.02 -7.40 -1.71
N GLU A 40 -4.21 -7.68 -2.22
CA GLU A 40 -4.60 -7.29 -3.58
C GLU A 40 -5.06 -5.83 -3.59
N LEU A 41 -4.62 -5.07 -4.58
CA LEU A 41 -4.97 -3.66 -4.67
C LEU A 41 -6.37 -3.48 -5.23
N VAL A 42 -7.10 -2.54 -4.63
CA VAL A 42 -8.36 -2.05 -5.17
C VAL A 42 -8.10 -0.78 -6.01
N PRO A 43 -8.92 -0.52 -7.05
CA PRO A 43 -8.83 0.73 -7.80
C PRO A 43 -8.97 1.93 -6.86
N THR A 44 -8.01 2.86 -6.94
CA THR A 44 -8.08 4.14 -6.24
C THR A 44 -8.34 5.24 -7.26
N TYR A 45 -9.17 6.22 -6.91
CA TYR A 45 -9.23 7.50 -7.63
C TYR A 45 -7.89 8.23 -7.44
N ASP A 46 -7.53 9.14 -8.36
CA ASP A 46 -6.20 9.81 -8.53
C ASP A 46 -5.61 10.50 -7.28
N ILE A 47 -5.39 9.75 -6.20
CA ILE A 47 -4.71 10.19 -4.98
C ILE A 47 -3.24 9.84 -5.14
N GLU A 48 -2.43 10.89 -5.28
CA GLU A 48 -1.02 10.76 -5.58
C GLU A 48 -0.28 9.91 -4.53
N ASN A 49 0.51 8.95 -5.00
CA ASN A 49 1.35 8.06 -4.20
C ASN A 49 0.60 7.23 -3.14
N CYS A 50 -0.68 6.97 -3.39
CA CYS A 50 -1.50 6.11 -2.54
C CYS A 50 -1.85 4.80 -3.26
N VAL A 51 -1.96 3.74 -2.47
CA VAL A 51 -2.61 2.50 -2.89
C VAL A 51 -3.55 2.03 -1.78
N ALA A 52 -4.62 1.35 -2.17
CA ALA A 52 -5.62 0.84 -1.23
C ALA A 52 -5.80 -0.66 -1.41
N PHE A 53 -6.16 -1.33 -0.32
CA PHE A 53 -6.49 -2.75 -0.29
C PHE A 53 -7.51 -3.02 0.82
N GLU A 54 -8.26 -4.11 0.70
CA GLU A 54 -9.17 -4.55 1.76
C GLU A 54 -8.38 -4.93 3.02
N TYR A 55 -8.83 -4.43 4.16
CA TYR A 55 -8.20 -4.65 5.45
C TYR A 55 -9.23 -4.47 6.57
N ASP A 56 -9.44 -5.54 7.33
CA ASP A 56 -10.41 -5.63 8.43
C ASP A 56 -9.76 -5.47 9.82
N GLY A 57 -8.46 -5.20 9.87
CA GLY A 57 -7.72 -4.99 11.11
C GLY A 57 -7.61 -3.53 11.55
N ASP A 58 -7.08 -3.34 12.75
CA ASP A 58 -6.88 -2.04 13.39
C ASP A 58 -5.41 -1.59 13.39
N ASP A 59 -4.48 -2.38 12.85
CA ASP A 59 -3.07 -2.00 12.84
C ASP A 59 -2.82 -0.76 11.98
N THR A 60 -1.79 -0.01 12.35
CA THR A 60 -1.14 0.96 11.48
C THR A 60 0.00 0.30 10.70
N PHE A 61 0.15 0.72 9.45
CA PHE A 61 1.29 0.38 8.61
C PHE A 61 2.32 1.52 8.50
N GLN A 62 2.12 2.64 9.18
CA GLN A 62 3.07 3.74 9.21
C GLN A 62 4.47 3.25 9.62
N ASN A 63 5.50 3.77 8.93
CA ASN A 63 6.91 3.38 9.08
C ASN A 63 7.24 1.92 8.70
N CYS A 64 6.29 1.13 8.22
CA CYS A 64 6.59 -0.18 7.66
C CYS A 64 7.19 -0.06 6.24
N GLU A 65 7.85 -1.12 5.82
CA GLU A 65 8.22 -1.31 4.41
C GLU A 65 7.06 -1.99 3.67
N VAL A 66 6.75 -1.47 2.49
CA VAL A 66 5.85 -2.09 1.51
C VAL A 66 6.65 -2.54 0.30
N GLU A 67 6.41 -3.76 -0.17
CA GLU A 67 6.95 -4.30 -1.40
C GLU A 67 5.84 -4.37 -2.47
N PHE A 68 6.03 -3.72 -3.61
CA PHE A 68 5.11 -3.74 -4.74
C PHE A 68 5.40 -4.96 -5.62
N ILE A 69 4.38 -5.79 -5.85
CA ILE A 69 4.51 -7.06 -6.56
C ILE A 69 3.42 -7.22 -7.63
N ARG A 70 3.74 -8.03 -8.64
CA ARG A 70 2.86 -8.34 -9.78
C ARG A 70 1.95 -9.54 -9.50
#